data_AF-A0A948BEJ6-F1
#
_entry.id   AF-A0A948BEJ6-F1
#
_cell.length_a   1.000
_cell.length_b   1.000
_cell.length_c   1.000
_cell.angle_alpha   90.00
_cell.angle_beta   90.00
_cell.angle_gamma   90.00
#
_symmetry.space_group_name_H-M   'P 1'
#
loop_
_entity.id
_entity.type
_entity.pdbx_description
1 polymer ?
#
loop_
_entity_poly.entity_id
_entity_poly.type
_entity_poly.pdbx_seq_one_letter_code
_entity_poly.pdbx_strand_id
1 'polypeptide(L)'
;GVKTASFAPTTALDSGIVYTAKITIGATDLAGNPLAVDKEWTFTTGASADSTPPTVLTTNPADNATEVFTTQSVSATFSEPMDPSTIITDNFTLSDGVNAPLACTLTYSGTTVTYTPVNNLETDTNYTATIAGVVKDLAGNQLGNETSWNFTTAATVMVGPQSPVLGEADRFIILASQKVTTTGSTASALTGGDMGILDQARSYYEGFVTGAGAGQVDELTGGLSYAHDDTDPALIPAPYASTIAFLNQARTDLGIAYDFLAADPNPAAATQVCPIQLGGQTLTRGVYKTAVNVLLTTGPLHLDAQGDPNAVFIFSIDGNFTAGAPSGAIILDNNAQARNVYFRTGGATAIEAGTSFYGNVFAWSQVNVLAGASITGRLFAVTDQVTLISDTITAP
;
A
#
# COMPACT_ATOMS: atom_id res chain seq x y z
N GLY A 1 -10.09 -2.00 -17.50
CA GLY A 1 -8.90 -2.81 -17.22
C GLY A 1 -8.48 -3.54 -18.48
N VAL A 2 -7.17 -3.75 -18.67
CA VAL A 2 -6.63 -4.59 -19.75
C VAL A 2 -7.12 -6.03 -19.50
N LYS A 3 -7.58 -6.70 -20.56
CA LYS A 3 -7.93 -8.13 -20.50
C LYS A 3 -6.93 -8.91 -21.33
N THR A 4 -6.38 -9.97 -20.75
CA THR A 4 -5.33 -10.81 -21.36
C THR A 4 -5.91 -12.18 -21.67
N ALA A 5 -5.61 -12.69 -22.87
CA ALA A 5 -5.86 -14.07 -23.26
C ALA A 5 -4.52 -14.73 -23.58
N SER A 6 -4.31 -15.94 -23.04
CA SER A 6 -3.08 -16.72 -23.22
C SER A 6 -3.42 -18.07 -23.82
N PHE A 7 -2.61 -18.53 -24.76
CA PHE A 7 -2.68 -19.89 -25.29
C PHE A 7 -1.28 -20.46 -25.38
N ALA A 8 -1.12 -21.72 -24.99
CA ALA A 8 0.15 -22.44 -25.07
C ALA A 8 0.10 -23.43 -26.24
N PRO A 9 1.20 -23.60 -26.98
CA PRO A 9 1.31 -24.70 -27.94
C PRO A 9 1.25 -26.05 -27.19
N THR A 10 0.64 -27.07 -27.81
CA THR A 10 0.57 -28.41 -27.20
C THR A 10 1.91 -29.15 -27.20
N THR A 11 2.87 -28.66 -27.97
CA THR A 11 4.25 -29.17 -28.06
C THR A 11 5.21 -28.01 -27.84
N ALA A 12 6.30 -28.25 -27.12
CA ALA A 12 7.35 -27.24 -26.97
C ALA A 12 7.81 -26.73 -28.35
N LEU A 13 8.06 -25.42 -28.43
CA LEU A 13 8.58 -24.80 -29.63
C LEU A 13 10.06 -25.15 -29.79
N ASP A 14 10.49 -25.42 -31.02
CA ASP A 14 11.86 -25.73 -31.35
C ASP A 14 12.75 -24.51 -31.13
N SER A 15 13.94 -24.72 -30.54
CA SER A 15 14.91 -23.64 -30.28
C SER A 15 15.46 -23.04 -31.56
N GLY A 16 15.69 -21.72 -31.57
CA GLY A 16 16.27 -20.96 -32.67
C GLY A 16 15.35 -20.78 -33.89
N ILE A 17 14.07 -21.15 -33.79
CA ILE A 17 13.09 -21.06 -34.88
C ILE A 17 12.26 -19.78 -34.79
N VAL A 18 11.93 -19.22 -35.96
CA VAL A 18 10.94 -18.14 -36.10
C VAL A 18 9.55 -18.74 -36.19
N TYR A 19 8.69 -18.42 -35.22
CA TYR A 19 7.27 -18.77 -35.23
C TYR A 19 6.41 -17.57 -35.60
N THR A 20 5.29 -17.84 -36.27
CA THR A 20 4.23 -16.86 -36.49
C THR A 20 3.04 -17.24 -35.62
N ALA A 21 2.65 -16.35 -34.71
CA ALA A 21 1.42 -16.46 -33.96
C ALA A 21 0.32 -15.67 -34.67
N LYS A 22 -0.89 -16.22 -34.66
CA LYS A 22 -2.05 -15.67 -35.35
C LYS A 22 -3.29 -15.78 -34.48
N ILE A 23 -3.96 -14.66 -34.25
CA ILE A 23 -5.33 -14.63 -33.73
C ILE A 23 -6.24 -14.30 -34.92
N THR A 24 -7.18 -15.18 -35.20
CA THR A 24 -8.07 -15.01 -36.35
C THR A 24 -9.27 -14.12 -36.02
N ILE A 25 -9.97 -13.64 -37.03
CA ILE A 25 -11.31 -13.03 -36.90
C ILE A 25 -12.35 -13.92 -36.22
N GLY A 26 -12.06 -15.20 -35.97
CA GLY A 26 -12.92 -16.08 -35.16
C GLY A 26 -12.92 -15.76 -33.66
N ALA A 27 -11.96 -14.98 -33.16
CA ALA A 27 -11.96 -14.53 -31.77
C ALA A 27 -12.99 -13.41 -31.56
N THR A 28 -13.93 -13.61 -30.64
CA THR A 28 -15.01 -12.66 -30.34
C THR A 28 -14.98 -12.16 -28.89
N ASP A 29 -15.51 -10.97 -28.65
CA ASP A 29 -15.81 -10.50 -27.29
C ASP A 29 -17.05 -11.20 -26.68
N LEU A 30 -17.42 -10.84 -25.44
CA LEU A 30 -18.59 -11.42 -24.75
C LEU A 30 -19.93 -11.10 -25.44
N ALA A 31 -19.99 -10.05 -26.25
CA ALA A 31 -21.16 -9.70 -27.03
C ALA A 31 -21.17 -10.36 -28.42
N GLY A 32 -20.14 -11.16 -28.74
CA GLY A 32 -19.99 -11.86 -30.02
C GLY A 32 -19.36 -11.01 -31.12
N ASN A 33 -18.77 -9.85 -30.82
CA ASN A 33 -18.11 -9.03 -31.83
C ASN A 33 -16.74 -9.61 -32.17
N PRO A 34 -16.45 -9.95 -33.45
CA PRO A 34 -15.16 -10.50 -33.86
C PRO A 34 -14.06 -9.44 -33.95
N LEU A 35 -12.80 -9.86 -34.00
CA LEU A 35 -11.71 -9.00 -34.44
C LEU A 35 -11.98 -8.49 -35.88
N ALA A 36 -11.62 -7.23 -36.14
CA ALA A 36 -11.80 -6.62 -37.46
C ALA A 36 -10.89 -7.23 -38.55
N VAL A 37 -9.73 -7.75 -38.15
CA VAL A 37 -8.76 -8.40 -39.03
C VAL A 37 -7.95 -9.40 -38.20
N ASP A 38 -7.41 -10.44 -38.86
CA ASP A 38 -6.44 -11.34 -38.25
C ASP A 38 -5.26 -10.54 -37.67
N LYS A 39 -4.86 -10.86 -36.44
CA LYS A 39 -3.67 -10.30 -35.82
C LYS A 39 -2.55 -11.31 -35.88
N GLU A 40 -1.49 -10.96 -36.59
CA GLU A 40 -0.30 -11.80 -36.75
C GLU A 40 0.94 -11.09 -36.20
N TRP A 41 1.84 -11.87 -35.62
CA TRP A 41 3.17 -11.43 -35.22
C TRP A 41 4.16 -12.59 -35.30
N THR A 42 5.44 -12.26 -35.47
CA THR A 42 6.52 -13.25 -35.47
C THR A 42 7.38 -13.10 -34.24
N PHE A 43 7.91 -14.20 -33.74
CA PHE A 43 8.92 -14.21 -32.69
C PHE A 43 9.94 -15.32 -32.93
N THR A 44 11.16 -15.13 -32.45
CA THR A 44 12.22 -16.14 -32.52
C THR A 44 12.42 -16.74 -31.15
N THR A 45 12.35 -18.06 -31.04
CA THR A 45 12.68 -18.79 -29.80
C THR A 45 14.18 -18.72 -29.50
N GLY A 46 14.57 -18.89 -28.22
CA GLY A 46 15.97 -18.92 -27.79
C GLY A 46 16.82 -19.93 -28.55
N ALA A 47 18.12 -19.65 -28.70
CA ALA A 47 19.04 -20.45 -29.53
C ALA A 47 19.26 -21.89 -29.03
N SER A 48 18.97 -22.15 -27.75
CA SER A 48 18.99 -23.47 -27.13
C SER A 48 17.69 -23.70 -26.38
N ALA A 49 17.31 -24.97 -26.23
CA ALA A 49 16.24 -25.35 -25.30
C ALA A 49 16.61 -24.89 -23.89
N ASP A 50 15.62 -24.42 -23.14
CA ASP A 50 15.82 -24.09 -21.74
C ASP A 50 15.89 -25.37 -20.93
N SER A 51 16.98 -25.51 -20.19
CA SER A 51 17.26 -26.66 -19.33
C SER A 51 17.56 -26.24 -17.89
N THR A 52 17.25 -25.00 -17.53
CA THR A 52 17.51 -24.46 -16.19
C THR A 52 16.29 -24.74 -15.33
N PRO A 53 16.41 -25.51 -14.24
CA PRO A 53 15.30 -25.67 -13.31
C PRO A 53 14.91 -24.36 -12.62
N PRO A 54 13.61 -24.14 -12.34
CA PRO A 54 13.19 -23.02 -11.52
C PRO A 54 13.71 -23.19 -10.09
N THR A 55 13.90 -22.07 -9.39
CA THR A 55 14.27 -22.03 -7.96
C THR A 55 13.32 -21.10 -7.21
N VAL A 56 13.14 -21.33 -5.90
CA VAL A 56 12.41 -20.40 -5.03
C VAL A 56 13.40 -19.35 -4.53
N LEU A 57 13.16 -18.08 -4.89
CA LEU A 57 14.00 -16.95 -4.50
C LEU A 57 13.64 -16.43 -3.10
N THR A 58 12.34 -16.25 -2.83
CA THR A 58 11.84 -15.71 -1.56
C THR A 58 10.52 -16.36 -1.17
N THR A 59 10.26 -16.40 0.14
CA THR A 59 9.00 -16.84 0.73
C THR A 59 8.43 -15.77 1.66
N ASN A 60 7.11 -15.75 1.82
CA ASN A 60 6.41 -14.96 2.82
C ASN A 60 5.32 -15.83 3.47
N PRO A 61 5.27 -16.00 4.80
CA PRO A 61 6.30 -15.59 5.76
C PRO A 61 7.70 -16.11 5.40
N ALA A 62 8.72 -15.37 5.81
CA ALA A 62 10.10 -15.84 5.69
C ALA A 62 10.28 -17.14 6.51
N ASP A 63 11.24 -17.97 6.12
CA ASP A 63 11.52 -19.20 6.87
C ASP A 63 11.89 -18.91 8.33
N ASN A 64 11.25 -19.64 9.24
CA ASN A 64 11.30 -19.47 10.69
C ASN A 64 10.75 -18.13 11.21
N ALA A 65 9.90 -17.43 10.45
CA ALA A 65 9.23 -16.24 10.95
C ALA A 65 8.36 -16.56 12.17
N THR A 66 8.39 -15.70 13.18
CA THR A 66 7.53 -15.77 14.36
C THR A 66 6.56 -14.60 14.38
N GLU A 67 5.55 -14.66 15.27
CA GLU A 67 4.53 -13.62 15.41
C GLU A 67 3.74 -13.35 14.12
N VAL A 68 3.55 -14.40 13.31
CA VAL A 68 2.81 -14.31 12.06
C VAL A 68 1.32 -14.15 12.33
N PHE A 69 0.66 -13.32 11.52
CA PHE A 69 -0.79 -13.11 11.61
C PHE A 69 -1.57 -14.40 11.37
N THR A 70 -2.65 -14.60 12.14
CA THR A 70 -3.58 -15.72 11.93
C THR A 70 -4.32 -15.63 10.59
N THR A 71 -4.37 -14.45 9.96
CA THR A 71 -4.96 -14.21 8.65
C THR A 71 -3.90 -14.17 7.52
N GLN A 72 -2.67 -14.63 7.76
CA GLN A 72 -1.57 -14.52 6.80
C GLN A 72 -1.77 -15.40 5.56
N SER A 73 -1.65 -14.80 4.38
CA SER A 73 -1.43 -15.53 3.12
C SER A 73 0.02 -15.95 2.99
N VAL A 74 0.27 -17.12 2.43
CA VAL A 74 1.60 -17.70 2.26
C VAL A 74 2.01 -17.63 0.79
N SER A 75 3.20 -17.15 0.46
CA SER A 75 3.62 -16.99 -0.94
C SER A 75 5.06 -17.41 -1.17
N ALA A 76 5.37 -17.75 -2.42
CA ALA A 76 6.72 -18.03 -2.92
C ALA A 76 6.95 -17.34 -4.26
N THR A 77 8.12 -16.72 -4.42
CA THR A 77 8.56 -16.11 -5.68
C THR A 77 9.60 -17.00 -6.33
N PHE A 78 9.36 -17.40 -7.57
CA PHE A 78 10.26 -18.24 -8.36
C PHE A 78 11.25 -17.40 -9.18
N SER A 79 12.36 -18.01 -9.59
CA SER A 79 13.39 -17.41 -10.46
C SER A 79 12.92 -17.13 -11.87
N GLU A 80 11.80 -17.73 -12.28
CA GLU A 80 11.26 -17.66 -13.63
C GLU A 80 9.74 -17.96 -13.65
N PRO A 81 9.05 -17.69 -14.77
CA PRO A 81 7.65 -18.07 -14.92
C PRO A 81 7.44 -19.59 -14.88
N MET A 82 6.49 -20.01 -14.06
CA MET A 82 6.08 -21.40 -13.87
C MET A 82 4.96 -21.81 -14.83
N ASP A 83 4.85 -23.10 -15.14
CA ASP A 83 3.70 -23.68 -15.84
C ASP A 83 2.46 -23.66 -14.94
N PRO A 84 1.44 -22.82 -15.26
CA PRO A 84 0.24 -22.69 -14.45
C PRO A 84 -0.53 -24.00 -14.25
N SER A 85 -0.38 -24.98 -15.16
CA SER A 85 -1.03 -26.29 -15.03
C SER A 85 -0.47 -27.12 -13.88
N THR A 86 0.75 -26.82 -13.42
CA THR A 86 1.38 -27.43 -12.25
C THR A 86 1.17 -26.63 -10.96
N ILE A 87 0.63 -25.40 -11.07
CA ILE A 87 0.29 -24.55 -9.93
C ILE A 87 -1.12 -24.89 -9.43
N ILE A 88 -1.20 -26.02 -8.73
CA ILE A 88 -2.43 -26.59 -8.18
C ILE A 88 -2.25 -26.93 -6.70
N THR A 89 -3.36 -27.07 -5.97
CA THR A 89 -3.36 -27.33 -4.52
C THR A 89 -2.74 -28.66 -4.12
N ASP A 90 -2.62 -29.61 -5.05
CA ASP A 90 -1.96 -30.90 -4.78
C ASP A 90 -0.44 -30.79 -4.71
N ASN A 91 0.14 -29.82 -5.42
CA ASN A 91 1.58 -29.60 -5.47
C ASN A 91 2.05 -28.61 -4.41
N PHE A 92 1.13 -28.01 -3.66
CA PHE A 92 1.48 -26.99 -2.71
C PHE A 92 0.52 -26.98 -1.53
N THR A 93 1.09 -27.16 -0.34
CA THR A 93 0.33 -27.47 0.86
C THR A 93 0.76 -26.60 2.02
N LEU A 94 -0.16 -26.30 2.92
CA LEU A 94 0.10 -25.68 4.21
C LEU A 94 -0.39 -26.63 5.30
N SER A 95 0.43 -26.97 6.30
CA SER A 95 0.08 -27.93 7.35
C SER A 95 0.58 -27.46 8.73
N ASP A 96 -0.17 -27.79 9.78
CA ASP A 96 0.23 -27.63 11.18
C ASP A 96 1.02 -28.86 11.72
N GLY A 97 1.25 -29.86 10.87
CA GLY A 97 1.92 -31.12 11.23
C GLY A 97 1.06 -32.09 12.05
N VAL A 98 -0.20 -31.74 12.36
CA VAL A 98 -1.12 -32.54 13.16
C VAL A 98 -2.24 -33.11 12.29
N ASN A 99 -2.81 -32.29 11.40
CA ASN A 99 -3.94 -32.65 10.56
C ASN A 99 -3.53 -32.79 9.08
N ALA A 100 -4.50 -33.19 8.24
CA ALA A 100 -4.36 -33.04 6.79
C ALA A 100 -4.06 -31.57 6.42
N PRO A 101 -3.38 -31.31 5.29
CA PRO A 101 -3.12 -29.94 4.84
C PRO A 101 -4.37 -29.06 4.85
N LEU A 102 -4.19 -27.81 5.26
CA LEU A 102 -5.24 -26.80 5.30
C LEU A 102 -5.75 -26.54 3.89
N ALA A 103 -7.06 -26.31 3.78
CA ALA A 103 -7.66 -25.86 2.54
C ALA A 103 -7.18 -24.44 2.23
N CYS A 104 -6.61 -24.26 1.04
CA CYS A 104 -6.12 -22.97 0.55
C CYS A 104 -6.67 -22.68 -0.85
N THR A 105 -6.89 -21.40 -1.15
CA THR A 105 -7.06 -20.94 -2.54
C THR A 105 -5.72 -20.50 -3.11
N LEU A 106 -5.60 -20.59 -4.44
CA LEU A 106 -4.36 -20.35 -5.16
C LEU A 106 -4.48 -19.21 -6.16
N THR A 107 -3.52 -18.30 -6.14
CA THR A 107 -3.32 -17.31 -7.20
C THR A 107 -1.89 -17.36 -7.71
N TYR A 108 -1.71 -17.11 -9.01
CA TYR A 108 -0.41 -17.07 -9.65
C TYR A 108 -0.32 -15.86 -10.58
N SER A 109 0.68 -15.01 -10.36
CA SER A 109 0.90 -13.79 -11.13
C SER A 109 2.40 -13.53 -11.28
N GLY A 110 2.85 -13.27 -12.52
CA GLY A 110 4.27 -13.09 -12.82
C GLY A 110 5.08 -14.36 -12.49
N THR A 111 5.90 -14.29 -11.44
CA THR A 111 6.67 -15.44 -10.92
C THR A 111 6.28 -15.77 -9.48
N THR A 112 5.20 -15.19 -8.95
CA THR A 112 4.80 -15.35 -7.55
C THR A 112 3.51 -16.15 -7.45
N VAL A 113 3.55 -17.19 -6.62
CA VAL A 113 2.39 -17.99 -6.24
C VAL A 113 1.98 -17.60 -4.83
N THR A 114 0.68 -17.39 -4.61
CA THR A 114 0.10 -17.08 -3.29
C THR A 114 -0.97 -18.11 -2.91
N TYR A 115 -0.81 -18.66 -1.70
CA TYR A 115 -1.72 -19.53 -0.98
C TYR A 115 -2.46 -18.71 0.07
N THR A 116 -3.78 -18.67 -0.04
CA THR A 116 -4.62 -18.03 0.98
C THR A 116 -5.39 -19.12 1.71
N PRO A 117 -5.09 -19.36 3.01
CA PRO A 117 -5.89 -20.25 3.84
C PRO A 117 -7.36 -19.86 3.79
N VAL A 118 -8.26 -20.85 3.60
CA VAL A 118 -9.71 -20.59 3.54
C VAL A 118 -10.25 -20.17 4.91
N ASN A 119 -9.65 -20.70 5.98
CA ASN A 119 -9.91 -20.32 7.36
C ASN A 119 -8.66 -19.68 7.96
N ASN A 120 -8.86 -18.83 8.97
CA ASN A 120 -7.74 -18.31 9.76
C ASN A 120 -6.92 -19.45 10.36
N LEU A 121 -5.61 -19.23 10.41
CA LEU A 121 -4.66 -20.07 11.11
C LEU A 121 -4.89 -20.00 12.62
N GLU A 122 -4.60 -21.09 13.32
CA GLU A 122 -4.64 -21.16 14.78
C GLU A 122 -3.48 -20.38 15.38
N THR A 123 -3.64 -19.88 16.61
CA THR A 123 -2.61 -19.15 17.35
C THR A 123 -1.54 -20.08 17.90
N ASP A 124 -0.34 -19.56 18.17
CA ASP A 124 0.81 -20.30 18.76
C ASP A 124 1.11 -21.63 18.05
N THR A 125 0.93 -21.65 16.72
CA THR A 125 1.00 -22.87 15.92
C THR A 125 2.09 -22.73 14.87
N ASN A 126 2.98 -23.73 14.81
CA ASN A 126 4.01 -23.82 13.78
C ASN A 126 3.41 -24.45 12.52
N TYR A 127 3.38 -23.67 11.44
CA TYR A 127 2.92 -24.11 10.13
C TYR A 127 4.11 -24.37 9.21
N THR A 128 3.99 -25.42 8.40
CA THR A 128 4.90 -25.77 7.32
C THR A 128 4.20 -25.56 5.99
N ALA A 129 4.77 -24.69 5.16
CA ALA A 129 4.38 -24.55 3.77
C ALA A 129 5.33 -25.36 2.89
N THR A 130 4.78 -26.08 1.91
CA THR A 130 5.52 -27.03 1.08
C THR A 130 5.18 -26.83 -0.39
N ILE A 131 6.19 -26.89 -1.25
CA ILE A 131 6.10 -26.90 -2.71
C ILE A 131 6.71 -28.20 -3.20
N ALA A 132 5.90 -29.03 -3.84
CA ALA A 132 6.33 -30.30 -4.39
C ALA A 132 7.36 -30.11 -5.50
N GLY A 133 8.41 -30.93 -5.52
CA GLY A 133 9.47 -30.85 -6.53
C GLY A 133 9.00 -31.13 -7.96
N VAL A 134 7.78 -31.62 -8.16
CA VAL A 134 7.21 -31.94 -9.47
C VAL A 134 6.70 -30.72 -10.26
N VAL A 135 6.57 -29.55 -9.62
CA VAL A 135 6.16 -28.30 -10.29
C VAL A 135 7.19 -27.90 -11.34
N LYS A 136 6.73 -27.29 -12.43
CA LYS A 136 7.56 -27.05 -13.62
C LYS A 136 7.56 -25.59 -14.05
N ASP A 137 8.64 -25.20 -14.71
CA ASP A 137 8.67 -24.00 -15.54
C ASP A 137 7.89 -24.22 -16.87
N LEU A 138 7.82 -23.17 -17.69
CA LEU A 138 7.19 -23.23 -19.03
C LEU A 138 7.94 -24.13 -20.03
N ALA A 139 9.20 -24.46 -19.78
CA ALA A 139 10.02 -25.34 -20.61
C ALA A 139 9.92 -26.83 -20.18
N GLY A 140 9.25 -27.11 -19.07
CA GLY A 140 9.04 -28.44 -18.51
C GLY A 140 10.14 -28.89 -17.54
N ASN A 141 11.09 -28.04 -17.15
CA ASN A 141 12.07 -28.37 -16.13
C ASN A 141 11.39 -28.36 -14.75
N GLN A 142 11.62 -29.40 -13.97
CA GLN A 142 11.05 -29.55 -12.63
C GLN A 142 11.85 -28.76 -11.60
N LEU A 143 11.19 -28.21 -10.57
CA LEU A 143 11.84 -27.67 -9.37
C LEU A 143 12.81 -28.69 -8.73
N GLY A 144 12.49 -29.98 -8.90
CA GLY A 144 13.35 -31.10 -8.54
C GLY A 144 13.10 -31.56 -7.10
N ASN A 145 13.72 -30.87 -6.13
CA ASN A 145 13.49 -31.18 -4.72
C ASN A 145 12.26 -30.45 -4.18
N GLU A 146 11.58 -31.09 -3.24
CA GLU A 146 10.57 -30.41 -2.44
C GLU A 146 11.21 -29.25 -1.67
N THR A 147 10.52 -28.11 -1.67
CA THR A 147 10.93 -26.93 -0.92
C THR A 147 9.90 -26.70 0.18
N SER A 148 10.35 -26.60 1.43
CA SER A 148 9.49 -26.33 2.58
C SER A 148 10.07 -25.23 3.46
N TRP A 149 9.22 -24.43 4.08
CA TRP A 149 9.60 -23.45 5.09
C TRP A 149 8.58 -23.42 6.21
N ASN A 150 9.02 -22.99 7.38
CA ASN A 150 8.18 -22.96 8.58
C ASN A 150 7.94 -21.53 9.04
N PHE A 151 6.82 -21.32 9.73
CA PHE A 151 6.56 -20.09 10.48
C PHE A 151 5.62 -20.36 11.65
N THR A 152 5.71 -19.54 12.69
CA THR A 152 4.88 -19.65 13.89
C THR A 152 3.93 -18.47 13.97
N THR A 153 2.63 -18.77 14.09
CA THR A 153 1.60 -17.75 14.35
C THR A 153 1.74 -17.17 15.76
N ALA A 154 1.32 -15.93 15.93
CA ALA A 154 1.33 -15.26 17.23
C ALA A 154 0.52 -16.04 18.29
N ALA A 155 0.92 -15.92 19.55
CA ALA A 155 0.23 -16.56 20.68
C ALA A 155 -1.14 -15.95 21.02
N THR A 156 -1.51 -14.87 20.32
CA THR A 156 -2.83 -14.23 20.40
C THR A 156 -3.39 -14.03 18.99
N VAL A 157 -4.71 -13.88 18.87
CA VAL A 157 -5.35 -13.71 17.55
C VAL A 157 -4.96 -12.35 16.98
N MET A 158 -3.97 -12.36 16.09
CA MET A 158 -3.54 -11.20 15.34
C MET A 158 -4.20 -11.25 13.97
N VAL A 159 -5.17 -10.36 13.72
CA VAL A 159 -5.92 -10.29 12.45
C VAL A 159 -5.31 -9.31 11.44
N GLY A 160 -4.27 -8.59 11.84
CA GLY A 160 -3.66 -7.48 11.10
C GLY A 160 -3.56 -6.24 12.01
N PRO A 161 -2.71 -5.24 11.68
CA PRO A 161 -2.61 -4.05 12.50
C PRO A 161 -3.96 -3.36 12.65
N GLN A 162 -4.32 -2.99 13.87
CA GLN A 162 -5.50 -2.17 14.11
C GLN A 162 -5.21 -0.73 13.66
N SER A 163 -6.08 -0.15 12.85
CA SER A 163 -6.00 1.26 12.45
C SER A 163 -6.30 2.21 13.63
N PRO A 164 -5.72 3.43 13.65
CA PRO A 164 -6.11 4.46 14.61
C PRO A 164 -7.56 4.90 14.39
N VAL A 165 -8.26 5.19 15.48
CA VAL A 165 -9.55 5.90 15.42
C VAL A 165 -9.26 7.39 15.30
N LEU A 166 -9.70 8.00 14.20
CA LEU A 166 -9.41 9.41 13.90
C LEU A 166 -10.41 10.40 14.52
N GLY A 167 -11.57 9.93 14.99
CA GLY A 167 -12.60 10.80 15.56
C GLY A 167 -12.93 11.99 14.64
N GLU A 168 -13.02 13.19 15.21
CA GLU A 168 -13.28 14.41 14.46
C GLU A 168 -12.14 14.78 13.51
N ALA A 169 -10.91 14.26 13.69
CA ALA A 169 -9.82 14.50 12.76
C ALA A 169 -10.03 13.82 11.39
N ASP A 170 -10.90 12.80 11.29
CA ASP A 170 -11.11 12.01 10.06
C ASP A 170 -11.56 12.85 8.85
N ARG A 171 -12.33 13.90 9.10
CA ARG A 171 -12.88 14.78 8.05
C ARG A 171 -11.83 15.64 7.36
N PHE A 172 -10.66 15.82 7.97
CA PHE A 172 -9.65 16.74 7.47
C PHE A 172 -8.72 16.04 6.48
N ILE A 173 -8.43 16.71 5.36
CA ILE A 173 -7.31 16.36 4.48
C ILE A 173 -6.03 17.07 4.93
N ILE A 174 -6.15 18.22 5.59
CA ILE A 174 -5.03 18.97 6.18
C ILE A 174 -5.45 19.46 7.57
N LEU A 175 -4.65 19.14 8.58
CA LEU A 175 -4.84 19.65 9.94
C LEU A 175 -3.48 20.01 10.52
N ALA A 176 -3.30 21.26 10.91
CA ALA A 176 -2.04 21.76 11.45
C ALA A 176 -2.28 22.50 12.76
N SER A 177 -1.31 22.46 13.67
CA SER A 177 -1.37 23.25 14.90
C SER A 177 -1.23 24.75 14.62
N GLN A 178 -0.19 25.14 13.88
CA GLN A 178 0.23 26.53 13.79
C GLN A 178 -0.13 27.20 12.47
N LYS A 179 0.11 26.54 11.33
CA LYS A 179 0.05 27.22 10.03
C LYS A 179 -0.23 26.27 8.88
N VAL A 180 -0.94 26.75 7.87
CA VAL A 180 -1.05 26.07 6.58
C VAL A 180 -0.74 27.06 5.46
N THR A 181 0.24 26.74 4.62
CA THR A 181 0.69 27.62 3.54
C THR A 181 0.63 26.90 2.21
N THR A 182 0.20 27.60 1.16
CA THR A 182 0.43 27.19 -0.23
C THR A 182 1.15 28.27 -1.01
N THR A 183 2.02 27.86 -1.95
CA THR A 183 2.76 28.75 -2.85
C THR A 183 2.87 28.11 -4.24
N GLY A 184 3.61 28.76 -5.14
CA GLY A 184 3.96 28.21 -6.45
C GLY A 184 3.36 28.98 -7.62
N SER A 185 3.70 28.57 -8.84
CA SER A 185 3.23 29.23 -10.07
C SER A 185 1.84 28.79 -10.50
N THR A 186 1.39 27.62 -10.03
CA THR A 186 0.02 27.15 -10.14
C THR A 186 -0.57 26.95 -8.75
N ALA A 187 -1.86 27.24 -8.59
CA ALA A 187 -2.56 27.00 -7.33
C ALA A 187 -2.53 25.50 -6.98
N SER A 188 -2.44 25.19 -5.68
CA SER A 188 -2.69 23.83 -5.21
C SER A 188 -4.13 23.42 -5.46
N ALA A 189 -4.36 22.12 -5.61
CA ALA A 189 -5.70 21.54 -5.76
C ALA A 189 -5.96 20.53 -4.62
N LEU A 190 -6.94 20.84 -3.78
CA LEU A 190 -7.29 20.08 -2.60
C LEU A 190 -8.72 19.54 -2.76
N THR A 191 -8.96 18.24 -2.55
CA THR A 191 -10.27 17.63 -2.81
C THR A 191 -10.69 16.64 -1.73
N GLY A 192 -11.97 16.71 -1.33
CA GLY A 192 -12.65 15.61 -0.63
C GLY A 192 -12.55 15.62 0.90
N GLY A 193 -12.15 16.73 1.51
CA GLY A 193 -12.23 16.90 2.96
C GLY A 193 -11.86 18.31 3.41
N ASP A 194 -11.84 18.52 4.71
CA ASP A 194 -11.70 19.84 5.32
C ASP A 194 -10.23 20.22 5.59
N MET A 195 -10.00 21.51 5.83
CA MET A 195 -8.73 22.05 6.30
C MET A 195 -8.89 22.68 7.68
N GLY A 196 -7.91 22.53 8.57
CA GLY A 196 -7.96 23.12 9.91
C GLY A 196 -6.63 23.67 10.41
N ILE A 197 -6.69 24.80 11.11
CA ILE A 197 -5.61 25.30 11.98
C ILE A 197 -6.12 25.25 13.42
N LEU A 198 -5.42 24.52 14.29
CA LEU A 198 -5.90 24.23 15.65
C LEU A 198 -5.63 25.38 16.63
N ASP A 199 -4.42 25.95 16.63
CA ASP A 199 -3.90 26.80 17.70
C ASP A 199 -3.67 28.26 17.30
N GLN A 200 -4.03 28.62 16.07
CA GLN A 200 -3.85 29.97 15.53
C GLN A 200 -5.12 30.48 14.82
N ALA A 201 -5.13 31.79 14.57
CA ALA A 201 -6.20 32.46 13.85
C ALA A 201 -6.16 32.15 12.34
N ARG A 202 -7.26 32.42 11.63
CA ARG A 202 -7.39 32.23 10.18
C ARG A 202 -6.33 32.95 9.36
N SER A 203 -5.73 34.03 9.88
CA SER A 203 -4.62 34.74 9.23
C SER A 203 -3.36 33.89 9.02
N TYR A 204 -3.28 32.70 9.63
CA TYR A 204 -2.21 31.73 9.43
C TYR A 204 -2.46 30.76 8.28
N TYR A 205 -3.59 30.90 7.57
CA TYR A 205 -3.70 30.42 6.20
C TYR A 205 -3.02 31.41 5.26
N GLU A 206 -1.96 31.00 4.59
CA GLU A 206 -1.22 31.84 3.66
C GLU A 206 -1.24 31.27 2.23
N GLY A 207 -1.43 32.15 1.25
CA GLY A 207 -1.41 31.81 -0.18
C GLY A 207 -2.72 31.26 -0.76
N PHE A 208 -3.73 31.00 0.08
CA PHE A 208 -5.06 30.58 -0.35
C PHE A 208 -5.92 31.76 -0.78
N VAL A 209 -6.72 31.57 -1.82
CA VAL A 209 -7.68 32.57 -2.31
C VAL A 209 -9.03 32.31 -1.65
N THR A 210 -9.56 33.33 -0.97
CA THR A 210 -10.88 33.25 -0.30
C THR A 210 -11.99 33.03 -1.31
N GLY A 211 -12.82 32.01 -1.10
CA GLY A 211 -13.97 31.69 -1.94
C GLY A 211 -15.23 32.51 -1.62
N ALA A 212 -16.35 32.15 -2.27
CA ALA A 212 -17.60 32.91 -2.20
C ALA A 212 -18.37 32.76 -0.87
N GLY A 213 -18.24 31.61 -0.20
CA GLY A 213 -18.87 31.31 1.08
C GLY A 213 -17.89 31.32 2.25
N ALA A 214 -18.41 31.42 3.48
CA ALA A 214 -17.61 31.32 4.69
C ALA A 214 -16.80 30.01 4.69
N GLY A 215 -15.51 30.11 5.04
CA GLY A 215 -14.56 28.99 5.08
C GLY A 215 -14.22 28.37 3.72
N GLN A 216 -14.76 28.86 2.60
CA GLN A 216 -14.35 28.39 1.28
C GLN A 216 -13.02 29.03 0.86
N VAL A 217 -12.19 28.25 0.20
CA VAL A 217 -11.01 28.71 -0.55
C VAL A 217 -11.03 28.08 -1.93
N ASP A 218 -10.57 28.80 -2.96
CA ASP A 218 -10.67 28.35 -4.35
C ASP A 218 -9.85 27.08 -4.62
N GLU A 219 -8.80 26.86 -3.85
CA GLU A 219 -7.96 25.66 -3.90
C GLU A 219 -8.66 24.41 -3.35
N LEU A 220 -9.76 24.56 -2.59
CA LEU A 220 -10.43 23.47 -1.89
C LEU A 220 -11.79 23.14 -2.48
N THR A 221 -11.94 21.92 -3.00
CA THR A 221 -13.20 21.38 -3.52
C THR A 221 -13.77 20.31 -2.59
N GLY A 222 -15.05 20.44 -2.23
CA GLY A 222 -15.75 19.44 -1.42
C GLY A 222 -15.40 19.47 0.08
N GLY A 223 -14.94 20.61 0.60
CA GLY A 223 -14.65 20.83 2.01
C GLY A 223 -14.63 22.32 2.36
N LEU A 224 -14.40 22.61 3.64
CA LEU A 224 -14.26 23.94 4.21
C LEU A 224 -12.96 24.05 5.01
N SER A 225 -12.47 25.28 5.17
CA SER A 225 -11.36 25.62 6.05
C SER A 225 -11.88 26.17 7.38
N TYR A 226 -11.21 25.83 8.48
CA TYR A 226 -11.61 26.22 9.84
C TYR A 226 -10.42 26.75 10.66
N ALA A 227 -10.67 27.78 11.46
CA ALA A 227 -9.73 28.33 12.43
C ALA A 227 -10.46 28.76 13.71
N HIS A 228 -9.72 28.95 14.80
CA HIS A 228 -10.33 29.17 16.11
C HIS A 228 -11.18 30.46 16.19
N ASP A 229 -10.83 31.49 15.41
CA ASP A 229 -11.44 32.81 15.43
C ASP A 229 -12.63 32.93 14.48
N ASP A 230 -13.03 31.85 13.82
CA ASP A 230 -14.24 31.80 13.01
C ASP A 230 -15.48 31.98 13.88
N THR A 231 -16.27 32.99 13.54
CA THR A 231 -17.50 33.35 14.26
C THR A 231 -18.77 33.17 13.44
N ASP A 232 -18.66 32.81 12.15
CA ASP A 232 -19.81 32.54 11.30
C ASP A 232 -20.53 31.28 11.77
N PRO A 233 -21.83 31.34 12.15
CA PRO A 233 -22.59 30.16 12.55
C PRO A 233 -22.63 29.04 11.52
N ALA A 234 -22.49 29.36 10.22
CA ALA A 234 -22.43 28.37 9.15
C ALA A 234 -21.15 27.51 9.18
N LEU A 235 -20.10 27.98 9.86
CA LEU A 235 -18.82 27.28 10.05
C LEU A 235 -18.74 26.47 11.33
N ILE A 236 -19.81 26.39 12.13
CA ILE A 236 -19.83 25.59 13.35
C ILE A 236 -20.43 24.22 13.01
N PRO A 237 -19.63 23.14 12.90
CA PRO A 237 -20.18 21.83 12.59
C PRO A 237 -21.05 21.34 13.76
N ALA A 238 -22.18 20.70 13.46
CA ALA A 238 -22.93 19.99 14.50
C ALA A 238 -22.11 18.80 15.02
N PRO A 239 -22.15 18.45 16.32
CA PRO A 239 -23.01 19.02 17.37
C PRO A 239 -22.34 20.14 18.19
N TYR A 240 -21.28 20.78 17.69
CA TYR A 240 -20.46 21.69 18.48
C TYR A 240 -21.15 23.04 18.73
N ALA A 241 -20.87 23.62 19.89
CA ALA A 241 -21.40 24.93 20.27
C ALA A 241 -20.62 26.11 19.66
N SER A 242 -19.39 25.86 19.19
CA SER A 242 -18.50 26.85 18.56
C SER A 242 -17.41 26.16 17.74
N THR A 243 -16.78 26.89 16.82
CA THR A 243 -15.62 26.40 16.05
C THR A 243 -14.43 26.06 16.98
N ILE A 244 -14.28 26.78 18.10
CA ILE A 244 -13.28 26.45 19.13
C ILE A 244 -13.56 25.08 19.75
N ALA A 245 -14.82 24.77 20.11
CA ALA A 245 -15.16 23.47 20.68
C ALA A 245 -14.92 22.33 19.67
N PHE A 246 -15.27 22.56 18.41
CA PHE A 246 -15.00 21.66 17.29
C PHE A 246 -13.50 21.39 17.10
N LEU A 247 -12.67 22.44 16.97
CA LEU A 247 -11.22 22.29 16.79
C LEU A 247 -10.53 21.73 18.03
N ASN A 248 -11.05 21.97 19.23
CA ASN A 248 -10.55 21.32 20.43
C ASN A 248 -10.76 19.80 20.40
N GLN A 249 -11.93 19.34 19.93
CA GLN A 249 -12.18 17.91 19.76
C GLN A 249 -11.26 17.32 18.67
N ALA A 250 -11.12 18.00 17.53
CA ALA A 250 -10.21 17.59 16.47
C ALA A 250 -8.74 17.50 16.96
N ARG A 251 -8.28 18.45 17.78
CA ARG A 251 -6.94 18.40 18.41
C ARG A 251 -6.79 17.18 19.30
N THR A 252 -7.78 16.92 20.16
CA THR A 252 -7.77 15.76 21.06
C THR A 252 -7.72 14.46 20.26
N ASP A 253 -8.55 14.31 19.24
CA ASP A 253 -8.62 13.08 18.44
C ASP A 253 -7.36 12.89 17.59
N LEU A 254 -6.77 13.97 17.05
CA LEU A 254 -5.47 13.93 16.38
C LEU A 254 -4.36 13.44 17.33
N GLY A 255 -4.34 13.96 18.57
CA GLY A 255 -3.39 13.53 19.60
C GLY A 255 -3.54 12.04 19.94
N ILE A 256 -4.79 11.58 20.14
CA ILE A 256 -5.09 10.16 20.39
C ILE A 256 -4.63 9.27 19.23
N ALA A 257 -4.90 9.66 17.99
CA ALA A 257 -4.48 8.92 16.80
C ALA A 257 -2.95 8.88 16.66
N TYR A 258 -2.27 10.01 16.92
CA TYR A 258 -0.80 10.10 16.90
C TYR A 258 -0.17 9.19 17.97
N ASP A 259 -0.68 9.23 19.21
CA ASP A 259 -0.20 8.39 20.31
C ASP A 259 -0.50 6.91 20.08
N PHE A 260 -1.64 6.58 19.49
CA PHE A 260 -1.98 5.22 19.08
C PHE A 260 -0.99 4.68 18.04
N LEU A 261 -0.65 5.47 17.02
CA LEU A 261 0.33 5.09 15.99
C LEU A 261 1.75 5.00 16.54
N ALA A 262 2.05 5.68 17.65
CA ALA A 262 3.33 5.63 18.34
C ALA A 262 3.49 4.38 19.23
N ALA A 263 2.37 3.88 19.75
CA ALA A 263 2.32 2.79 20.72
C ALA A 263 2.96 1.51 20.16
N ASP A 264 3.68 0.79 21.02
CA ASP A 264 4.40 -0.42 20.67
C ASP A 264 4.20 -1.48 21.76
N PRO A 265 3.65 -2.68 21.43
CA PRO A 265 3.14 -3.06 20.11
C PRO A 265 1.78 -2.44 19.78
N ASN A 266 1.37 -2.53 18.51
CA ASN A 266 -0.02 -2.31 18.12
C ASN A 266 -0.91 -3.40 18.76
N PRO A 267 -2.16 -3.09 19.16
CA PRO A 267 -3.02 -4.04 19.86
C PRO A 267 -3.30 -5.36 19.13
N ALA A 268 -3.20 -5.38 17.79
CA ALA A 268 -3.53 -6.52 16.96
C ALA A 268 -2.41 -6.91 15.97
N ALA A 269 -1.21 -6.32 16.10
CA ALA A 269 -0.04 -6.65 15.30
C ALA A 269 1.28 -6.55 16.06
N ALA A 270 2.15 -7.55 15.83
CA ALA A 270 3.52 -7.50 16.29
C ALA A 270 4.34 -6.49 15.47
N THR A 271 5.33 -5.91 16.12
CA THR A 271 6.18 -4.87 15.53
C THR A 271 7.31 -5.51 14.72
N GLN A 272 7.44 -5.06 13.48
CA GLN A 272 8.52 -5.38 12.55
C GLN A 272 9.51 -4.22 12.49
N VAL A 273 10.76 -4.52 12.13
CA VAL A 273 11.78 -3.49 11.91
C VAL A 273 11.46 -2.73 10.62
N CYS A 274 11.38 -1.40 10.70
CA CYS A 274 11.25 -0.56 9.51
C CYS A 274 12.59 -0.41 8.80
N PRO A 275 12.71 -0.77 7.50
CA PRO A 275 13.88 -0.43 6.71
C PRO A 275 14.11 1.08 6.68
N ILE A 276 15.35 1.52 6.96
CA ILE A 276 15.70 2.96 6.92
C ILE A 276 15.72 3.54 5.49
N GLN A 277 15.70 2.67 4.49
CA GLN A 277 15.47 3.00 3.08
C GLN A 277 14.31 2.12 2.57
N LEU A 278 13.19 2.76 2.25
CA LEU A 278 11.97 2.12 1.74
C LEU A 278 11.97 2.00 0.21
N GLY A 279 12.80 2.78 -0.50
CA GLY A 279 12.84 2.75 -1.95
C GLY A 279 13.33 1.40 -2.48
N GLY A 280 12.52 0.79 -3.35
CA GLY A 280 12.76 -0.56 -3.89
C GLY A 280 12.27 -1.69 -2.99
N GLN A 281 11.64 -1.39 -1.85
CA GLN A 281 11.03 -2.40 -1.00
C GLN A 281 9.62 -2.76 -1.51
N THR A 282 9.24 -4.01 -1.28
CA THR A 282 7.84 -4.46 -1.30
C THR A 282 7.49 -4.92 0.09
N LEU A 283 6.57 -4.23 0.74
CA LEU A 283 6.15 -4.51 2.11
C LEU A 283 4.69 -4.95 2.11
N THR A 284 4.38 -5.94 2.93
CA THR A 284 3.01 -6.38 3.18
C THR A 284 2.41 -5.61 4.35
N ARG A 285 1.15 -5.90 4.72
CA ARG A 285 0.55 -5.30 5.92
C ARG A 285 1.40 -5.55 7.16
N GLY A 286 1.45 -4.59 8.07
CA GLY A 286 2.30 -4.70 9.25
C GLY A 286 2.52 -3.37 9.97
N VAL A 287 3.18 -3.46 11.12
CA VAL A 287 3.67 -2.32 11.88
C VAL A 287 5.19 -2.29 11.72
N TYR A 288 5.70 -1.27 11.04
CA TYR A 288 7.11 -1.07 10.77
C TYR A 288 7.63 0.05 11.66
N LYS A 289 8.49 -0.27 12.63
CA LYS A 289 9.02 0.71 13.59
C LYS A 289 10.52 0.92 13.46
N THR A 290 10.96 2.17 13.62
CA THR A 290 12.39 2.51 13.74
C THR A 290 12.58 3.80 14.53
N ALA A 291 13.70 3.91 15.25
CA ALA A 291 14.05 5.07 16.06
C ALA A 291 14.72 6.20 15.26
N VAL A 292 15.11 5.94 14.01
CA VAL A 292 15.93 6.85 13.20
C VAL A 292 15.16 7.37 11.98
N ASN A 293 15.80 8.25 11.23
CA ASN A 293 15.23 8.78 9.98
C ASN A 293 15.04 7.66 8.94
N VAL A 294 13.99 7.82 8.14
CA VAL A 294 13.67 6.92 7.02
C VAL A 294 13.65 7.69 5.72
N LEU A 295 14.22 7.10 4.68
CA LEU A 295 14.23 7.63 3.33
C LEU A 295 13.39 6.74 2.41
N LEU A 296 12.70 7.36 1.46
CA LEU A 296 12.10 6.72 0.30
C LEU A 296 12.66 7.43 -0.93
N THR A 297 13.83 6.99 -1.39
CA THR A 297 14.56 7.70 -2.46
C THR A 297 15.14 6.79 -3.55
N THR A 298 15.46 5.54 -3.26
CA THR A 298 16.16 4.64 -4.21
C THR A 298 15.26 3.96 -5.24
N GLY A 299 13.95 4.22 -5.22
CA GLY A 299 12.96 3.54 -6.06
C GLY A 299 11.56 3.68 -5.46
N PRO A 300 10.50 3.16 -6.12
CA PRO A 300 9.17 3.14 -5.52
C PRO A 300 9.12 2.20 -4.31
N LEU A 301 8.28 2.52 -3.33
CA LEU A 301 7.84 1.60 -2.29
C LEU A 301 6.55 0.92 -2.74
N HIS A 302 6.57 -0.40 -2.82
CA HIS A 302 5.37 -1.19 -3.09
C HIS A 302 4.72 -1.63 -1.77
N LEU A 303 3.43 -1.35 -1.61
CA LEU A 303 2.61 -1.79 -0.49
C LEU A 303 1.63 -2.84 -0.98
N ASP A 304 1.93 -4.09 -0.68
CA ASP A 304 1.18 -5.25 -1.16
C ASP A 304 0.17 -5.72 -0.09
N ALA A 305 -1.11 -5.51 -0.38
CA ALA A 305 -2.19 -5.96 0.50
C ALA A 305 -2.49 -7.47 0.40
N GLN A 306 -1.82 -8.20 -0.49
CA GLN A 306 -1.99 -9.64 -0.72
C GLN A 306 -3.45 -10.03 -0.99
N GLY A 307 -4.19 -9.14 -1.64
CA GLY A 307 -5.60 -9.30 -1.97
C GLY A 307 -6.58 -8.78 -0.91
N ASP A 308 -6.13 -8.44 0.31
CA ASP A 308 -6.98 -7.97 1.40
C ASP A 308 -7.22 -6.44 1.34
N PRO A 309 -8.40 -5.96 0.95
CA PRO A 309 -8.68 -4.52 0.90
C PRO A 309 -8.61 -3.81 2.26
N ASN A 310 -8.62 -4.57 3.37
CA ASN A 310 -8.52 -4.06 4.72
C ASN A 310 -7.09 -4.13 5.29
N ALA A 311 -6.10 -4.50 4.47
CA ALA A 311 -4.69 -4.53 4.85
C ALA A 311 -4.22 -3.16 5.37
N VAL A 312 -3.65 -3.15 6.59
CA VAL A 312 -3.17 -1.95 7.28
C VAL A 312 -1.65 -1.91 7.31
N PHE A 313 -1.08 -0.74 6.97
CA PHE A 313 0.34 -0.48 6.98
C PHE A 313 0.62 0.69 7.93
N ILE A 314 1.37 0.45 9.01
CA ILE A 314 1.75 1.49 9.97
C ILE A 314 3.26 1.64 9.94
N PHE A 315 3.75 2.82 9.57
CA PHE A 315 5.15 3.21 9.67
C PHE A 315 5.30 4.13 10.88
N SER A 316 5.81 3.59 11.99
CA SER A 316 6.12 4.35 13.22
C SER A 316 7.59 4.74 13.24
N ILE A 317 7.90 5.96 12.84
CA ILE A 317 9.25 6.49 12.70
C ILE A 317 9.47 7.51 13.83
N ASP A 318 10.44 7.33 14.72
CA ASP A 318 10.73 8.35 15.75
C ASP A 318 11.59 9.51 15.22
N GLY A 319 12.23 9.32 14.07
CA GLY A 319 12.94 10.37 13.33
C GLY A 319 12.09 11.13 12.31
N ASN A 320 12.77 11.69 11.31
CA ASN A 320 12.16 12.31 10.14
C ASN A 320 11.87 11.26 9.05
N PHE A 321 10.92 11.56 8.17
CA PHE A 321 10.67 10.80 6.95
C PHE A 321 10.83 11.71 5.71
N THR A 322 11.56 11.24 4.71
CA THR A 322 11.73 11.96 3.44
C THR A 322 11.44 11.03 2.26
N ALA A 323 10.46 11.39 1.43
CA ALA A 323 10.16 10.72 0.16
C ALA A 323 10.53 11.64 -1.01
N GLY A 324 11.43 11.21 -1.90
CA GLY A 324 11.97 12.10 -2.92
C GLY A 324 12.91 11.46 -3.94
N ALA A 325 13.61 12.29 -4.72
CA ALA A 325 14.36 11.83 -5.90
C ALA A 325 15.46 10.79 -5.57
N PRO A 326 15.82 9.87 -6.52
CA PRO A 326 15.28 9.70 -7.87
C PRO A 326 13.85 9.14 -7.97
N SER A 327 13.28 8.59 -6.90
CA SER A 327 11.87 8.23 -6.82
C SER A 327 11.39 8.19 -5.37
N GLY A 328 10.39 9.00 -5.05
CA GLY A 328 9.68 9.00 -3.77
C GLY A 328 8.34 8.24 -3.80
N ALA A 329 8.04 7.56 -4.91
CA ALA A 329 6.70 7.08 -5.19
C ALA A 329 6.28 5.93 -4.26
N ILE A 330 5.01 5.93 -3.87
CA ILE A 330 4.35 4.77 -3.25
C ILE A 330 3.42 4.15 -4.29
N ILE A 331 3.45 2.83 -4.41
CA ILE A 331 2.59 2.04 -5.27
C ILE A 331 1.75 1.13 -4.38
N LEU A 332 0.43 1.16 -4.57
CA LEU A 332 -0.52 0.30 -3.86
C LEU A 332 -0.82 -0.92 -4.74
N ASP A 333 -0.43 -2.09 -4.27
CA ASP A 333 -0.60 -3.36 -4.98
C ASP A 333 -1.70 -4.22 -4.34
N ASN A 334 -2.31 -5.07 -5.16
CA ASN A 334 -3.22 -6.14 -4.73
C ASN A 334 -4.29 -5.72 -3.72
N ASN A 335 -5.00 -4.63 -4.02
CA ASN A 335 -6.08 -4.01 -3.22
C ASN A 335 -5.63 -3.15 -2.03
N ALA A 336 -4.35 -2.81 -1.89
CA ALA A 336 -3.93 -1.84 -0.88
C ALA A 336 -4.64 -0.49 -1.10
N GLN A 337 -5.01 0.18 0.00
CA GLN A 337 -5.77 1.43 -0.04
C GLN A 337 -5.06 2.51 0.79
N ALA A 338 -4.97 3.72 0.26
CA ALA A 338 -4.32 4.85 0.94
C ALA A 338 -4.90 5.14 2.33
N ARG A 339 -6.22 4.93 2.52
CA ARG A 339 -6.89 5.10 3.81
C ARG A 339 -6.36 4.19 4.92
N ASN A 340 -5.73 3.08 4.57
CA ASN A 340 -5.17 2.10 5.51
C ASN A 340 -3.64 2.19 5.62
N VAL A 341 -3.02 3.22 5.04
CA VAL A 341 -1.57 3.47 5.14
C VAL A 341 -1.34 4.66 6.07
N TYR A 342 -0.50 4.49 7.08
CA TYR A 342 -0.25 5.49 8.12
C TYR A 342 1.26 5.70 8.30
N PHE A 343 1.69 6.95 8.20
CA PHE A 343 3.07 7.37 8.48
C PHE A 343 3.06 8.28 9.71
N ARG A 344 3.55 7.79 10.83
CA ARG A 344 3.75 8.58 12.05
C ARG A 344 5.22 8.93 12.18
N THR A 345 5.55 10.22 12.24
CA THR A 345 6.93 10.69 12.42
C THR A 345 7.10 11.45 13.73
N GLY A 346 8.12 11.10 14.52
CA GLY A 346 8.53 11.87 15.70
C GLY A 346 9.19 13.20 15.35
N GLY A 347 9.67 13.33 14.11
CA GLY A 347 10.11 14.58 13.51
C GLY A 347 9.20 15.04 12.37
N ALA A 348 9.82 15.70 11.38
CA ALA A 348 9.15 16.23 10.21
C ALA A 348 8.96 15.16 9.12
N THR A 349 7.95 15.35 8.29
CA THR A 349 7.79 14.63 7.03
C THR A 349 8.05 15.57 5.86
N ALA A 350 8.90 15.15 4.92
CA ALA A 350 9.17 15.86 3.67
C ALA A 350 8.77 14.99 2.47
N ILE A 351 7.89 15.51 1.61
CA ILE A 351 7.49 14.89 0.35
C ILE A 351 8.05 15.79 -0.76
N GLU A 352 9.11 15.35 -1.42
CA GLU A 352 9.83 16.16 -2.39
C GLU A 352 9.10 16.27 -3.74
N ALA A 353 9.61 17.15 -4.59
CA ALA A 353 8.97 17.60 -5.83
C ALA A 353 8.58 16.43 -6.75
N GLY A 354 7.35 16.49 -7.28
CA GLY A 354 6.82 15.51 -8.25
C GLY A 354 6.56 14.11 -7.67
N THR A 355 6.62 13.92 -6.36
CA THR A 355 6.38 12.62 -5.72
C THR A 355 4.91 12.22 -5.78
N SER A 356 4.62 10.95 -6.11
CA SER A 356 3.28 10.35 -5.98
C SER A 356 3.17 9.58 -4.67
N PHE A 357 2.39 10.09 -3.72
CA PHE A 357 2.33 9.58 -2.35
C PHE A 357 0.93 9.04 -2.01
N TYR A 358 0.88 7.89 -1.33
CA TYR A 358 -0.37 7.30 -0.84
C TYR A 358 -0.23 7.01 0.66
N GLY A 359 -1.05 7.67 1.48
CA GLY A 359 -1.10 7.43 2.92
C GLY A 359 -1.42 8.67 3.76
N ASN A 360 -1.75 8.42 5.02
CA ASN A 360 -2.08 9.44 6.01
C ASN A 360 -0.83 9.76 6.85
N VAL A 361 -0.39 11.02 6.81
CA VAL A 361 0.79 11.51 7.52
C VAL A 361 0.39 12.12 8.85
N PHE A 362 1.05 11.68 9.93
CA PHE A 362 0.94 12.16 11.30
C PHE A 362 2.33 12.60 11.74
N ALA A 363 2.74 13.81 11.34
CA ALA A 363 4.04 14.35 11.72
C ALA A 363 3.93 15.10 13.04
N TRP A 364 4.83 14.80 13.98
CA TRP A 364 4.89 15.53 15.25
C TRP A 364 5.09 17.02 15.01
N SER A 365 6.10 17.37 14.20
CA SER A 365 6.40 18.76 13.87
C SER A 365 5.61 19.21 12.64
N GLN A 366 6.23 19.17 11.47
CA GLN A 366 5.72 19.77 10.24
C GLN A 366 5.68 18.76 9.09
N VAL A 367 4.79 19.04 8.13
CA VAL A 367 4.73 18.35 6.84
C VAL A 367 5.08 19.34 5.74
N ASN A 368 6.14 19.06 4.99
CA ASN A 368 6.59 19.88 3.88
C ASN A 368 6.40 19.14 2.57
N VAL A 369 5.51 19.65 1.73
CA VAL A 369 5.25 19.13 0.39
C VAL A 369 5.87 20.09 -0.62
N LEU A 370 6.79 19.58 -1.44
CA LEU A 370 7.52 20.37 -2.42
C LEU A 370 6.92 20.23 -3.83
N ALA A 371 7.27 21.20 -4.67
CA ALA A 371 6.72 21.50 -5.98
C ALA A 371 6.07 20.32 -6.73
N GLY A 372 4.73 20.36 -6.84
CA GLY A 372 3.97 19.53 -7.76
C GLY A 372 3.87 18.06 -7.34
N ALA A 373 3.99 17.75 -6.05
CA ALA A 373 3.69 16.41 -5.56
C ALA A 373 2.18 16.13 -5.61
N SER A 374 1.83 14.85 -5.74
CA SER A 374 0.45 14.37 -5.76
C SER A 374 0.25 13.38 -4.62
N ILE A 375 -0.68 13.68 -3.73
CA ILE A 375 -0.94 12.91 -2.52
C ILE A 375 -2.40 12.45 -2.50
N THR A 376 -2.60 11.14 -2.27
CA THR A 376 -3.90 10.60 -1.84
C THR A 376 -3.79 10.19 -0.39
N GLY A 377 -4.48 10.90 0.51
CA GLY A 377 -4.32 10.73 1.94
C GLY A 377 -4.65 11.98 2.74
N ARG A 378 -3.97 12.14 3.88
CA ARG A 378 -4.15 13.24 4.82
C ARG A 378 -2.79 13.75 5.29
N LEU A 379 -2.69 15.04 5.56
CA LEU A 379 -1.48 15.69 6.04
C LEU A 379 -1.72 16.34 7.40
N PHE A 380 -1.25 15.70 8.46
CA PHE A 380 -1.38 16.21 9.81
C PHE A 380 -0.04 16.61 10.42
N ALA A 381 0.01 17.84 10.94
CA ALA A 381 1.14 18.42 11.65
C ALA A 381 0.72 18.74 13.09
N VAL A 382 1.17 17.94 14.04
CA VAL A 382 0.65 17.93 15.41
C VAL A 382 1.04 19.19 16.20
N THR A 383 2.25 19.71 16.02
CA THR A 383 2.74 20.87 16.79
C THR A 383 3.12 22.07 15.96
N ASP A 384 3.17 21.94 14.63
CA ASP A 384 3.67 23.00 13.75
C ASP A 384 2.80 23.16 12.51
N GLN A 385 3.37 23.08 11.31
CA GLN A 385 2.75 23.56 10.08
C GLN A 385 2.67 22.53 8.95
N VAL A 386 1.81 22.80 7.98
CA VAL A 386 1.79 22.13 6.67
C VAL A 386 2.12 23.15 5.58
N THR A 387 3.09 22.84 4.72
CA THR A 387 3.47 23.69 3.59
C THR A 387 3.30 22.96 2.26
N LEU A 388 2.75 23.67 1.27
CA LEU A 388 2.48 23.18 -0.09
C LEU A 388 3.11 24.12 -1.13
N ILE A 389 3.47 23.56 -2.29
CA ILE A 389 3.97 24.27 -3.47
C ILE A 389 3.33 23.65 -4.72
N SER A 390 2.23 24.23 -5.22
CA SER A 390 1.56 23.75 -6.44
C SER A 390 1.14 22.27 -6.41
N ASP A 391 0.83 21.73 -5.23
CA ASP A 391 0.54 20.30 -5.04
C ASP A 391 -0.93 19.92 -5.28
N THR A 392 -1.16 18.62 -5.51
CA THR A 392 -2.50 18.02 -5.55
C THR A 392 -2.71 17.11 -4.35
N ILE A 393 -3.72 17.38 -3.51
CA ILE A 393 -4.06 16.57 -2.33
C ILE A 393 -5.51 16.08 -2.46
N THR A 394 -5.71 14.76 -2.39
CA THR A 394 -7.04 14.14 -2.46
C THR A 394 -7.28 13.28 -1.22
N ALA A 395 -8.46 13.38 -0.61
CA ALA A 395 -8.87 12.49 0.47
C ALA A 395 -8.85 11.01 0.04
N PRO A 396 -8.55 10.07 0.96
CA PRO A 396 -8.37 8.66 0.64
C PRO A 396 -9.65 7.80 0.64
#